data_AF-A0A3M1K8P4-F1
#
_entry.id   AF-A0A3M1K8P4-F1
#
_cell.length_a   1.000
_cell.length_b   1.000
_cell.length_c   1.000
_cell.angle_alpha   90.00
_cell.angle_beta   90.00
_cell.angle_gamma   90.00
#
_symmetry.space_group_name_H-M   'P 1'
#
loop_
_entity.id
_entity.type
_entity.pdbx_description
1 polymer ?
#
loop_
_entity_poly.entity_id
_entity_poly.type
_entity_poly.pdbx_seq_one_letter_code
_entity_poly.pdbx_strand_id
1 'polypeptide(L)'
;MVSAAPRSAALADPSPAKFAEQGAEFIEGCPSRPRRSSQEHEMRRGDRPSARISDISHAQGRTHHETVIAEEAQNERPDPVMAMIDALIDREGGFSNHADDRGGATKYGITRTTLAAWRGMPVETDDVRNLSIDEARRIYRARYVEEPGIERLPFGLRAPMFDAAVLHGPGAAVRLLQYLLRRIGEDVGPVDGRIGTRTITATLSADARWGERLVASLAEERRRLIYRLVRRDPTQRVFVNGWLARIDRLDPLAHRDGQASRNA
;
A
#
# COMPACT_ATOMS: atom_id res chain seq x y z
N MET A 1 22.02 52.52 -15.03
CA MET A 1 20.64 52.38 -14.51
C MET A 1 20.15 51.00 -14.88
N VAL A 2 20.03 50.13 -13.87
CA VAL A 2 19.64 48.73 -13.99
C VAL A 2 18.13 48.63 -13.79
N SER A 3 17.41 47.91 -14.64
CA SER A 3 16.20 47.21 -14.18
C SER A 3 15.91 46.02 -15.09
N ALA A 4 15.99 44.84 -14.47
CA ALA A 4 15.82 43.52 -15.05
C ALA A 4 14.39 43.02 -14.84
N ALA A 5 13.95 42.14 -15.74
CA ALA A 5 12.67 41.45 -15.72
C ALA A 5 12.43 40.62 -14.44
N PRO A 6 11.16 40.40 -14.03
CA PRO A 6 10.88 39.51 -12.91
C PRO A 6 10.94 38.03 -13.33
N ARG A 7 11.70 37.25 -12.56
CA ARG A 7 11.70 35.79 -12.52
C ARG A 7 10.81 35.27 -11.39
N SER A 8 10.16 34.15 -11.66
CA SER A 8 9.83 33.04 -10.75
C SER A 8 8.73 33.20 -9.70
N ALA A 9 7.74 32.31 -9.78
CA ALA A 9 7.05 31.75 -8.63
C ALA A 9 7.02 30.22 -8.81
N ALA A 10 8.04 29.55 -8.28
CA ALA A 10 8.03 28.10 -8.14
C ALA A 10 7.00 27.74 -7.05
N LEU A 11 5.94 27.04 -7.45
CA LEU A 11 4.94 26.46 -6.56
C LEU A 11 5.63 25.43 -5.65
N ALA A 12 5.61 25.69 -4.34
CA ALA A 12 6.10 24.77 -3.34
C ALA A 12 5.21 23.51 -3.33
N ASP A 13 5.79 22.39 -3.73
CA ASP A 13 5.19 21.06 -3.62
C ASP A 13 5.33 20.59 -2.16
N PRO A 14 4.24 20.33 -1.41
CA PRO A 14 4.37 19.90 -0.02
C PRO A 14 4.80 18.45 0.03
N SER A 15 6.00 18.23 0.56
CA SER A 15 6.60 16.92 0.82
C SER A 15 5.63 15.97 1.54
N PRO A 16 5.45 14.73 1.05
CA PRO A 16 4.77 13.60 1.71
C PRO A 16 5.15 13.34 3.18
N ALA A 17 6.26 13.88 3.68
CA ALA A 17 6.72 13.68 5.04
C ALA A 17 5.79 14.22 6.14
N LYS A 18 4.79 15.07 5.82
CA LYS A 18 3.89 15.68 6.83
C LYS A 18 2.68 14.84 7.23
N PHE A 19 2.42 13.67 6.63
CA PHE A 19 1.19 12.91 6.89
C PHE A 19 1.33 11.71 7.85
N ALA A 20 2.54 11.39 8.31
CA ALA A 20 2.76 10.27 9.22
C ALA A 20 2.31 10.53 10.67
N GLU A 21 2.13 11.79 11.09
CA GLU A 21 1.87 12.14 12.50
C GLU A 21 0.39 12.40 12.88
N GLN A 22 -0.57 12.35 11.96
CA GLN A 22 -1.99 12.68 12.26
C GLN A 22 -2.97 11.50 12.11
N GLY A 23 -2.53 10.29 12.42
CA GLY A 23 -3.30 9.04 12.23
C GLY A 23 -3.76 8.34 13.51
N ALA A 24 -3.71 8.97 14.69
CA ALA A 24 -4.02 8.34 15.96
C ALA A 24 -5.15 9.06 16.72
N GLU A 25 -6.37 8.99 16.19
CA GLU A 25 -7.62 9.23 16.95
C GLU A 25 -8.82 9.03 16.01
N PHE A 26 -9.24 7.79 15.79
CA PHE A 26 -10.63 7.44 15.40
C PHE A 26 -10.76 5.92 15.24
N ILE A 27 -11.31 5.22 16.25
CA ILE A 27 -12.45 4.26 16.23
C ILE A 27 -12.68 3.86 17.70
N GLU A 28 -13.45 4.65 18.44
CA GLU A 28 -13.95 4.25 19.77
C GLU A 28 -15.14 3.29 19.63
N GLY A 29 -15.17 2.25 20.47
CA GLY A 29 -16.35 1.42 20.69
C GLY A 29 -16.13 -0.08 20.52
N CYS A 30 -15.41 -0.71 21.45
CA CYS A 30 -15.44 -2.18 21.59
C CYS A 30 -15.58 -2.56 23.08
N PRO A 31 -16.72 -3.14 23.50
CA PRO A 31 -16.92 -3.56 24.89
C PRO A 31 -16.12 -4.83 25.22
N SER A 32 -15.62 -4.86 26.44
CA SER A 32 -14.76 -5.90 27.00
C SER A 32 -15.50 -7.15 27.51
N ARG A 33 -14.78 -8.30 27.44
CA ARG A 33 -14.88 -9.58 28.22
C ARG A 33 -15.86 -10.68 27.73
N PRO A 34 -15.71 -11.97 28.14
CA PRO A 34 -14.71 -12.61 29.03
C PRO A 34 -13.97 -13.83 28.45
N ARG A 35 -12.96 -14.30 29.19
CA ARG A 35 -12.22 -15.57 29.01
C ARG A 35 -13.17 -16.79 28.97
N ARG A 36 -12.92 -17.74 28.08
CA ARG A 36 -13.41 -19.13 28.23
C ARG A 36 -12.26 -20.09 28.42
N SER A 37 -12.41 -20.88 29.48
CA SER A 37 -11.60 -21.98 29.95
C SER A 37 -11.74 -23.21 29.06
N SER A 38 -10.68 -24.01 29.08
CA SER A 38 -10.53 -25.37 28.58
C SER A 38 -11.71 -26.27 28.95
N GLN A 39 -12.14 -27.11 28.00
CA GLN A 39 -12.53 -28.49 28.29
C GLN A 39 -12.49 -29.35 27.03
N GLU A 40 -11.83 -30.48 27.18
CA GLU A 40 -11.67 -31.57 26.24
C GLU A 40 -13.00 -32.28 25.97
N HIS A 41 -13.19 -32.78 24.75
CA HIS A 41 -14.03 -33.94 24.52
C HIS A 41 -13.47 -34.78 23.38
N GLU A 42 -12.81 -35.86 23.79
CA GLU A 42 -12.42 -37.01 23.01
C GLU A 42 -13.66 -37.87 22.73
N MET A 43 -13.97 -38.19 21.47
CA MET A 43 -14.69 -39.43 21.17
C MET A 43 -14.60 -39.90 19.71
N ARG A 44 -13.96 -41.06 19.58
CA ARG A 44 -14.32 -42.29 18.84
C ARG A 44 -14.38 -42.30 17.30
N ARG A 45 -13.53 -43.20 16.81
CA ARG A 45 -13.43 -43.88 15.51
C ARG A 45 -14.77 -44.44 15.01
N GLY A 46 -14.97 -44.32 13.70
CA GLY A 46 -15.97 -45.06 12.92
C GLY A 46 -15.70 -44.94 11.43
N ASP A 47 -15.43 -46.09 10.79
CA ASP A 47 -15.43 -46.46 9.37
C ASP A 47 -15.46 -45.40 8.26
N ARG A 48 -14.50 -45.52 7.33
CA ARG A 48 -14.66 -45.12 5.93
C ARG A 48 -14.28 -46.28 5.01
N PRO A 49 -15.13 -46.69 4.07
CA PRO A 49 -14.74 -47.67 3.06
C PRO A 49 -13.83 -47.04 2.00
N SER A 50 -12.83 -47.83 1.62
CA SER A 50 -11.84 -47.59 0.56
C SER A 50 -12.52 -47.43 -0.79
N ALA A 51 -12.33 -46.26 -1.43
CA ALA A 51 -12.65 -46.06 -2.85
C ALA A 51 -11.38 -46.23 -3.67
N ARG A 52 -11.40 -47.21 -4.58
CA ARG A 52 -10.36 -47.48 -5.58
C ARG A 52 -10.14 -46.26 -6.46
N ILE A 53 -8.88 -45.83 -6.58
CA ILE A 53 -8.42 -44.89 -7.60
C ILE A 53 -8.20 -45.69 -8.89
N SER A 54 -9.21 -45.71 -9.73
CA SER A 54 -9.10 -46.00 -11.16
C SER A 54 -10.36 -45.40 -11.76
N ASP A 55 -10.18 -44.43 -12.66
CA ASP A 55 -11.21 -43.73 -13.47
C ASP A 55 -11.39 -42.23 -13.17
N ILE A 56 -10.33 -41.45 -13.36
CA ILE A 56 -10.44 -40.07 -13.90
C ILE A 56 -9.28 -39.85 -14.89
N SER A 57 -9.42 -40.45 -16.07
CA SER A 57 -8.62 -40.09 -17.24
C SER A 57 -9.54 -39.31 -18.17
N HIS A 58 -9.42 -37.98 -18.19
CA HIS A 58 -9.66 -37.04 -19.31
C HIS A 58 -9.97 -35.63 -18.78
N ALA A 59 -8.92 -34.84 -18.54
CA ALA A 59 -8.96 -33.39 -18.68
C ALA A 59 -7.53 -32.83 -18.76
N GLN A 60 -7.09 -32.56 -20.00
CA GLN A 60 -6.12 -31.52 -20.37
C GLN A 60 -4.79 -31.47 -19.58
N GLY A 61 -3.82 -32.27 -20.02
CA GLY A 61 -2.42 -32.07 -19.65
C GLY A 61 -1.86 -30.82 -20.32
N ARG A 62 -1.74 -29.71 -19.57
CA ARG A 62 -0.62 -28.79 -19.79
C ARG A 62 0.62 -29.48 -19.22
N THR A 63 1.67 -29.59 -20.03
CA THR A 63 2.91 -30.21 -19.56
C THR A 63 3.51 -29.35 -18.45
N HIS A 64 4.19 -29.97 -17.46
CA HIS A 64 4.89 -29.25 -16.39
C HIS A 64 5.76 -28.10 -16.92
N HIS A 65 6.26 -28.21 -18.15
CA HIS A 65 7.09 -27.20 -18.80
C HIS A 65 6.32 -25.89 -19.14
N GLU A 66 5.05 -25.97 -19.56
CA GLU A 66 4.23 -24.77 -19.80
C GLU A 66 3.90 -24.01 -18.51
N THR A 67 3.73 -24.72 -17.39
CA THR A 67 3.51 -24.10 -16.08
C THR A 67 4.78 -23.42 -15.56
N VAL A 68 5.95 -24.05 -15.76
CA VAL A 68 7.25 -23.50 -15.35
C VAL A 68 7.59 -22.23 -16.13
N ILE A 69 7.33 -22.19 -17.45
CA ILE A 69 7.58 -20.98 -18.26
C ILE A 69 6.66 -19.81 -17.85
N ALA A 70 5.42 -20.10 -17.44
CA ALA A 70 4.50 -19.08 -16.94
C ALA A 70 4.90 -18.55 -15.53
N GLU A 71 5.44 -19.41 -14.66
CA GLU A 71 6.01 -19.00 -13.36
C GLU A 71 7.32 -18.22 -13.54
N GLU A 72 8.20 -18.63 -14.44
CA GLU A 72 9.48 -17.95 -14.72
C GLU A 72 9.26 -16.56 -15.34
N ALA A 73 8.28 -16.39 -16.23
CA ALA A 73 7.94 -15.10 -16.83
C ALA A 73 7.32 -14.08 -15.84
N GLN A 74 6.77 -14.54 -14.71
CA GLN A 74 6.35 -13.66 -13.62
C GLN A 74 7.54 -13.20 -12.75
N ASN A 75 8.63 -13.97 -12.73
CA ASN A 75 9.80 -13.72 -11.90
C ASN A 75 10.78 -12.69 -12.48
N GLU A 76 10.64 -12.34 -13.77
CA GLU A 76 11.42 -11.28 -14.44
C GLU A 76 10.74 -9.91 -14.45
N ARG A 77 9.49 -9.79 -13.97
CA ARG A 77 8.83 -8.49 -13.89
C ARG A 77 9.45 -7.69 -12.75
N PRO A 78 10.11 -6.54 -13.03
CA PRO A 78 10.68 -5.72 -11.98
C PRO A 78 9.56 -5.30 -11.02
N ASP A 79 9.86 -5.38 -9.71
CA ASP A 79 8.90 -5.02 -8.67
C ASP A 79 8.40 -3.59 -8.92
N PRO A 80 7.09 -3.39 -9.19
CA PRO A 80 6.55 -2.09 -9.53
C PRO A 80 6.72 -1.09 -8.37
N VAL A 81 6.92 -1.58 -7.14
CA VAL A 81 7.19 -0.74 -5.98
C VAL A 81 8.55 -0.05 -6.06
N MET A 82 9.59 -0.70 -6.60
CA MET A 82 10.92 -0.09 -6.70
C MET A 82 10.92 1.12 -7.65
N ALA A 83 10.27 0.98 -8.81
CA ALA A 83 10.12 2.09 -9.75
C ALA A 83 9.33 3.27 -9.14
N MET A 84 8.36 2.98 -8.25
CA MET A 84 7.62 4.00 -7.52
C MET A 84 8.44 4.66 -6.42
N ILE A 85 9.31 3.92 -5.73
CA ILE A 85 10.26 4.48 -4.77
C ILE A 85 11.20 5.45 -5.49
N ASP A 86 11.72 5.08 -6.66
CA ASP A 86 12.58 5.94 -7.46
C ASP A 86 11.86 7.23 -7.87
N ALA A 87 10.65 7.11 -8.43
CA ALA A 87 9.86 8.27 -8.82
C ALA A 87 9.48 9.18 -7.63
N LEU A 88 9.31 8.60 -6.43
CA LEU A 88 9.05 9.35 -5.20
C LEU A 88 10.30 10.14 -4.78
N ILE A 89 11.46 9.48 -4.75
CA ILE A 89 12.73 10.09 -4.38
C ILE A 89 13.11 11.20 -5.36
N ASP A 90 12.94 10.98 -6.67
CA ASP A 90 13.25 11.97 -7.70
C ASP A 90 12.38 13.23 -7.58
N ARG A 91 11.10 13.08 -7.21
CA ARG A 91 10.21 14.21 -6.98
C ARG A 91 10.59 15.02 -5.73
N GLU A 92 10.97 14.34 -4.65
CA GLU A 92 11.28 15.01 -3.37
C GLU A 92 12.72 15.56 -3.32
N GLY A 93 13.66 14.87 -3.95
CA GLY A 93 15.00 15.25 -4.44
C GLY A 93 15.95 16.06 -3.54
N GLY A 94 15.51 17.22 -3.06
CA GLY A 94 16.35 18.19 -2.37
C GLY A 94 16.48 17.95 -0.88
N PHE A 95 17.58 18.44 -0.32
CA PHE A 95 17.67 18.71 1.12
C PHE A 95 16.91 20.00 1.44
N SER A 96 16.06 19.96 2.45
CA SER A 96 15.38 21.12 3.02
C SER A 96 15.58 21.18 4.53
N ASN A 97 15.84 22.37 5.05
CA ASN A 97 15.90 22.63 6.49
C ASN A 97 15.43 24.06 6.74
N HIS A 98 14.15 24.24 7.05
CA HIS A 98 13.56 25.55 7.34
C HIS A 98 13.40 25.72 8.86
N ALA A 99 13.76 26.90 9.37
CA ALA A 99 13.71 27.20 10.81
C ALA A 99 12.30 27.10 11.42
N ASP A 100 11.27 27.35 10.61
CA ASP A 100 9.86 27.25 11.02
C ASP A 100 9.27 25.83 10.82
N ASP A 101 10.04 24.89 10.26
CA ASP A 101 9.54 23.55 9.98
C ASP A 101 9.76 22.61 11.17
N ARG A 102 8.66 22.15 11.76
CA ARG A 102 8.66 21.18 12.87
C ARG A 102 9.36 19.86 12.51
N GLY A 103 9.41 19.51 11.22
CA GLY A 103 10.06 18.28 10.73
C GLY A 103 11.59 18.34 10.70
N GLY A 104 12.19 19.54 10.78
CA GLY A 104 13.63 19.75 10.71
C GLY A 104 14.26 19.29 9.39
N ALA A 105 15.57 19.00 9.43
CA ALA A 105 16.32 18.54 8.27
C ALA A 105 15.67 17.32 7.60
N THR A 106 15.38 17.46 6.30
CA THR A 106 14.71 16.44 5.48
C THR A 106 15.42 16.33 4.13
N LYS A 107 15.62 15.11 3.62
CA LYS A 107 16.11 14.85 2.26
C LYS A 107 15.40 13.63 1.69
N TYR A 108 14.95 13.69 0.45
CA TYR A 108 14.17 12.61 -0.19
C TYR A 108 12.92 12.19 0.61
N GLY A 109 12.29 13.12 1.34
CA GLY A 109 11.16 12.82 2.23
C GLY A 109 11.53 12.14 3.55
N ILE A 110 12.81 11.87 3.79
CA ILE A 110 13.31 11.27 5.03
C ILE A 110 13.73 12.36 6.00
N THR A 111 13.00 12.47 7.11
CA THR A 111 13.29 13.42 8.19
C THR A 111 14.46 12.93 9.07
N ARG A 112 15.09 13.85 9.81
CA ARG A 112 16.11 13.52 10.82
C ARG A 112 15.64 12.43 11.80
N THR A 113 14.41 12.54 12.29
CA THR A 113 13.82 11.56 13.22
C THR A 113 13.67 10.18 12.57
N THR A 114 13.26 10.13 11.30
CA THR A 114 13.18 8.87 10.55
C THR A 114 14.55 8.26 10.35
N LEU A 115 15.55 9.06 9.98
CA LEU A 115 16.92 8.58 9.77
C LEU A 115 17.55 8.09 11.08
N ALA A 116 17.32 8.79 12.20
CA ALA A 116 17.78 8.36 13.52
C ALA A 116 17.18 7.01 13.93
N ALA A 117 15.87 6.85 13.76
CA ALA A 117 15.20 5.59 14.06
C ALA A 117 15.72 4.45 13.18
N TRP A 118 15.96 4.71 11.89
CA TRP A 118 16.53 3.73 10.96
C TRP A 118 17.95 3.29 11.35
N ARG A 119 18.83 4.24 11.68
CA ARG A 119 20.22 3.96 12.06
C ARG A 119 20.37 3.44 13.50
N GLY A 120 19.31 3.55 14.32
CA GLY A 120 19.35 3.16 15.73
C GLY A 120 20.23 4.05 16.59
N MET A 121 20.53 5.27 16.14
CA MET A 121 21.41 6.21 16.84
C MET A 121 20.99 7.66 16.57
N PRO A 122 21.38 8.63 17.42
CA PRO A 122 21.21 10.04 17.10
C PRO A 122 21.90 10.39 15.78
N VAL A 123 21.28 11.27 15.00
CA VAL A 123 21.82 11.76 13.72
C VAL A 123 21.72 13.27 13.67
N GLU A 124 22.68 13.89 13.01
CA GLU A 124 22.78 15.33 12.85
C GLU A 124 22.16 15.80 11.53
N THR A 125 22.08 17.12 11.36
CA THR A 125 21.58 17.73 10.11
C THR A 125 22.43 17.31 8.91
N ASP A 126 23.74 17.19 9.09
CA ASP A 126 24.66 16.81 8.01
C ASP A 126 24.52 15.34 7.63
N ASP A 127 24.10 14.46 8.55
CA ASP A 127 23.73 13.08 8.20
C ASP A 127 22.57 13.04 7.22
N VAL A 128 21.54 13.87 7.44
CA VAL A 128 20.40 13.98 6.53
C VAL A 128 20.81 14.59 5.19
N ARG A 129 21.68 15.61 5.22
CA ARG A 129 22.23 16.23 4.00
C ARG A 129 23.02 15.22 3.16
N ASN A 130 23.77 14.35 3.82
CA ASN A 130 24.60 13.32 3.19
C ASN A 130 23.87 11.99 2.96
N LEU A 131 22.57 11.90 3.27
CA LEU A 131 21.75 10.72 2.99
C LEU A 131 21.86 10.35 1.51
N SER A 132 22.25 9.10 1.25
CA SER A 132 22.36 8.57 -0.11
C SER A 132 21.00 8.13 -0.62
N ILE A 133 20.84 8.13 -1.94
CA ILE A 133 19.61 7.64 -2.59
C ILE A 133 19.39 6.17 -2.23
N ASP A 134 20.44 5.35 -2.19
CA ASP A 134 20.31 3.92 -1.87
C ASP A 134 19.89 3.68 -0.42
N GLU A 135 20.35 4.50 0.53
CA GLU A 135 19.86 4.43 1.90
C GLU A 135 18.39 4.86 1.99
N ALA A 136 18.00 5.93 1.30
CA ALA A 136 16.60 6.35 1.23
C ALA A 136 15.70 5.25 0.63
N ARG A 137 16.12 4.58 -0.45
CA ARG A 137 15.42 3.42 -1.03
C ARG A 137 15.21 2.31 -0.02
N ARG A 138 16.26 1.94 0.73
CA ARG A 138 16.17 0.91 1.78
C ARG A 138 15.19 1.31 2.89
N ILE A 139 15.21 2.57 3.32
CA ILE A 139 14.28 3.09 4.33
C ILE A 139 12.84 2.99 3.82
N TYR A 140 12.56 3.41 2.59
CA TYR A 140 11.22 3.31 2.01
C TYR A 140 10.76 1.85 1.88
N ARG A 141 11.62 0.96 1.38
CA ARG A 141 11.31 -0.46 1.21
C ARG A 141 11.01 -1.11 2.57
N ALA A 142 11.86 -0.90 3.56
CA ALA A 142 11.64 -1.45 4.90
C ALA A 142 10.32 -0.96 5.50
N ARG A 143 10.13 0.37 5.57
CA ARG A 143 8.99 0.96 6.30
C ARG A 143 7.63 0.82 5.62
N TYR A 144 7.60 0.92 4.30
CA TYR A 144 6.33 0.97 3.56
C TYR A 144 6.02 -0.31 2.81
N VAL A 145 6.97 -1.25 2.70
CA VAL A 145 6.75 -2.54 2.02
C VAL A 145 6.88 -3.67 3.03
N GLU A 146 8.08 -3.90 3.54
CA GLU A 146 8.43 -5.09 4.34
C GLU A 146 7.75 -5.10 5.72
N GLU A 147 7.84 -4.01 6.48
CA GLU A 147 7.20 -3.88 7.79
C GLU A 147 5.68 -4.09 7.75
N PRO A 148 4.91 -3.45 6.84
CA PRO A 148 3.49 -3.72 6.70
C PRO A 148 3.19 -5.06 6.02
N GLY A 149 4.15 -5.69 5.33
CA GLY A 149 4.00 -6.96 4.63
C GLY A 149 3.32 -6.84 3.25
N ILE A 150 3.52 -5.73 2.55
CA ILE A 150 2.89 -5.47 1.24
C ILE A 150 3.43 -6.42 0.16
N GLU A 151 4.68 -6.84 0.23
CA GLU A 151 5.31 -7.80 -0.68
C GLU A 151 4.59 -9.17 -0.67
N ARG A 152 3.86 -9.48 0.41
CA ARG A 152 3.09 -10.72 0.56
C ARG A 152 1.71 -10.65 -0.08
N LEU A 153 1.31 -9.49 -0.59
CA LEU A 153 0.06 -9.32 -1.33
C LEU A 153 0.24 -9.73 -2.81
N PRO A 154 -0.88 -10.04 -3.51
CA PRO A 154 -0.88 -10.23 -4.96
C PRO A 154 -0.20 -9.09 -5.69
N PHE A 155 0.51 -9.41 -6.76
CA PHE A 155 1.37 -8.47 -7.50
C PHE A 155 0.64 -7.17 -7.88
N GLY A 156 -0.60 -7.28 -8.39
CA GLY A 156 -1.41 -6.13 -8.80
C GLY A 156 -1.80 -5.17 -7.66
N LEU A 157 -1.73 -5.61 -6.40
CA LEU A 157 -2.06 -4.79 -5.23
C LEU A 157 -0.85 -4.09 -4.62
N ARG A 158 0.38 -4.55 -4.88
CA ARG A 158 1.58 -4.05 -4.20
C ARG A 158 1.80 -2.56 -4.43
N ALA A 159 1.76 -2.11 -5.69
CA ALA A 159 1.93 -0.71 -6.05
C ALA A 159 0.80 0.20 -5.51
N PRO A 160 -0.50 -0.10 -5.69
CA PRO A 160 -1.59 0.65 -5.07
C PRO A 160 -1.51 0.72 -3.54
N MET A 161 -1.10 -0.37 -2.88
CA MET A 161 -0.98 -0.42 -1.43
C MET A 161 0.22 0.39 -0.93
N PHE A 162 1.37 0.33 -1.62
CA PHE A 162 2.51 1.19 -1.33
C PHE A 162 2.14 2.68 -1.49
N ASP A 163 1.48 3.06 -2.60
CA ASP A 163 1.02 4.43 -2.82
C ASP A 163 0.08 4.92 -1.69
N ALA A 164 -0.85 4.06 -1.28
CA ALA A 164 -1.76 4.33 -0.18
C ALA A 164 -1.02 4.45 1.16
N ALA A 165 -0.03 3.59 1.42
CA ALA A 165 0.75 3.60 2.65
C ALA A 165 1.60 4.87 2.76
N VAL A 166 2.19 5.34 1.66
CA VAL A 166 2.91 6.62 1.61
C VAL A 166 1.97 7.81 1.86
N LEU A 167 0.77 7.80 1.27
CA LEU A 167 -0.14 8.94 1.36
C LEU A 167 -0.94 9.00 2.68
N HIS A 168 -1.31 7.86 3.24
CA HIS A 168 -2.22 7.77 4.39
C HIS A 168 -1.62 7.09 5.62
N GLY A 169 -0.40 6.58 5.51
CA GLY A 169 0.23 5.74 6.53
C GLY A 169 -0.08 4.24 6.33
N PRO A 170 0.85 3.33 6.65
CA PRO A 170 0.67 1.89 6.40
C PRO A 170 -0.56 1.30 7.09
N GLY A 171 -0.80 1.62 8.36
CA GLY A 171 -1.94 1.09 9.10
C GLY A 171 -3.29 1.52 8.52
N ALA A 172 -3.42 2.77 8.04
CA ALA A 172 -4.66 3.24 7.42
C ALA A 172 -4.90 2.57 6.06
N ALA A 173 -3.84 2.42 5.25
CA ALA A 173 -3.91 1.70 3.98
C ALA A 173 -4.35 0.24 4.17
N VAL A 174 -3.77 -0.47 5.14
CA VAL A 174 -4.14 -1.86 5.43
C VAL A 174 -5.57 -1.97 5.95
N ARG A 175 -6.04 -1.05 6.80
CA ARG A 175 -7.46 -1.04 7.23
C ARG A 175 -8.41 -0.86 6.06
N LEU A 176 -8.06 0.02 5.12
CA LEU A 176 -8.86 0.24 3.90
C LEU A 176 -9.02 -1.08 3.11
N LEU A 177 -7.92 -1.81 2.90
CA LEU A 177 -7.94 -3.13 2.26
C LEU A 177 -8.78 -4.14 3.07
N GLN A 178 -8.59 -4.23 4.38
CA GLN A 178 -9.34 -5.15 5.24
C GLN A 178 -10.85 -4.86 5.21
N TYR A 179 -11.27 -3.59 5.21
CA TYR A 179 -12.68 -3.22 5.05
C TYR A 179 -13.23 -3.60 3.67
N LEU A 180 -12.47 -3.37 2.60
CA LEU A 180 -12.86 -3.77 1.25
C LEU A 180 -13.07 -5.29 1.16
N LEU A 181 -12.11 -6.07 1.64
CA LEU A 181 -12.15 -7.54 1.64
C LEU A 181 -13.37 -8.07 2.41
N ARG A 182 -13.65 -7.53 3.61
CA ARG A 182 -14.87 -7.87 4.36
C ARG A 182 -16.14 -7.58 3.57
N ARG A 183 -16.21 -6.42 2.91
CA ARG A 183 -17.39 -6.02 2.14
C ARG A 183 -17.69 -6.96 0.96
N ILE A 184 -16.65 -7.53 0.35
CA ILE A 184 -16.80 -8.52 -0.73
C ILE A 184 -16.93 -9.97 -0.21
N GLY A 185 -17.07 -10.14 1.10
CA GLY A 185 -17.38 -11.42 1.74
C GLY A 185 -16.17 -12.25 2.18
N GLU A 186 -14.96 -11.68 2.17
CA GLU A 186 -13.77 -12.39 2.68
C GLU A 186 -13.65 -12.27 4.21
N ASP A 187 -13.06 -13.30 4.82
CA ASP A 187 -12.74 -13.30 6.25
C ASP A 187 -11.30 -12.85 6.51
N VAL A 188 -11.14 -11.58 6.88
CA VAL A 188 -9.83 -11.00 7.24
C VAL A 188 -9.51 -11.06 8.73
N GLY A 189 -10.42 -11.56 9.59
CA GLY A 189 -10.33 -11.35 11.03
C GLY A 189 -10.54 -9.88 11.42
N PRO A 190 -10.03 -9.40 12.58
CA PRO A 190 -10.16 -8.00 13.01
C PRO A 190 -9.60 -7.00 11.99
N VAL A 191 -10.20 -5.81 11.90
CA VAL A 191 -9.63 -4.70 11.11
C VAL A 191 -8.65 -3.94 12.00
N ASP A 192 -7.41 -4.42 12.05
CA ASP A 192 -6.37 -3.94 12.95
C ASP A 192 -5.30 -3.09 12.23
N GLY A 193 -5.31 -3.09 10.89
CA GLY A 193 -4.30 -2.41 10.07
C GLY A 193 -2.98 -3.18 9.95
N ARG A 194 -2.98 -4.50 10.18
CA ARG A 194 -1.81 -5.36 10.03
C ARG A 194 -2.05 -6.46 8.99
N ILE A 195 -1.07 -6.73 8.13
CA ILE A 195 -1.15 -7.83 7.17
C ILE A 195 -0.76 -9.14 7.85
N GLY A 196 -1.73 -9.75 8.54
CA GLY A 196 -1.63 -11.10 9.09
C GLY A 196 -2.03 -12.19 8.09
N THR A 197 -1.86 -13.45 8.48
CA THR A 197 -2.20 -14.63 7.65
C THR A 197 -3.62 -14.57 7.08
N ARG A 198 -4.62 -14.17 7.88
CA ARG A 198 -6.01 -14.06 7.42
C ARG A 198 -6.19 -12.98 6.34
N THR A 199 -5.53 -11.83 6.48
CA THR A 199 -5.58 -10.78 5.45
C THR A 199 -4.95 -11.27 4.14
N ILE A 200 -3.86 -12.04 4.22
CA ILE A 200 -3.20 -12.60 3.03
C ILE A 200 -4.07 -13.63 2.35
N THR A 201 -4.60 -14.61 3.10
CA THR A 201 -5.50 -15.63 2.55
C THR A 201 -6.73 -15.00 1.90
N ALA A 202 -7.35 -14.03 2.56
CA ALA A 202 -8.48 -13.27 2.02
C ALA A 202 -8.11 -12.51 0.73
N THR A 203 -6.92 -11.90 0.69
CA THR A 203 -6.49 -11.15 -0.49
C THR A 203 -6.21 -12.09 -1.68
N LEU A 204 -5.58 -13.25 -1.46
CA LEU A 204 -5.35 -14.26 -2.49
C LEU A 204 -6.67 -14.83 -3.04
N SER A 205 -7.63 -15.13 -2.14
CA SER A 205 -8.98 -15.57 -2.51
C SER A 205 -9.72 -14.52 -3.34
N ALA A 206 -9.71 -13.26 -2.88
CA ALA A 206 -10.33 -12.16 -3.58
C ALA A 206 -9.68 -11.90 -4.95
N ASP A 207 -8.36 -11.94 -5.04
CA ASP A 207 -7.61 -11.73 -6.28
C ASP A 207 -7.94 -12.80 -7.32
N ALA A 208 -7.98 -14.08 -6.91
CA ALA A 208 -8.39 -15.17 -7.80
C ALA A 208 -9.85 -15.03 -8.31
N ARG A 209 -10.74 -14.46 -7.50
CA ARG A 209 -12.18 -14.33 -7.83
C ARG A 209 -12.51 -13.03 -8.59
N TRP A 210 -11.83 -11.93 -8.30
CA TRP A 210 -12.14 -10.60 -8.81
C TRP A 210 -11.09 -10.06 -9.79
N GLY A 211 -9.85 -10.55 -9.75
CA GLY A 211 -8.74 -10.07 -10.57
C GLY A 211 -8.57 -8.55 -10.50
N GLU A 212 -8.44 -7.91 -11.66
CA GLU A 212 -8.30 -6.44 -11.80
C GLU A 212 -9.40 -5.65 -11.08
N ARG A 213 -10.62 -6.22 -10.92
CA ARG A 213 -11.72 -5.54 -10.23
C ARG A 213 -11.45 -5.34 -8.74
N LEU A 214 -10.60 -6.16 -8.12
CA LEU A 214 -10.18 -5.95 -6.73
C LEU A 214 -9.34 -4.67 -6.61
N VAL A 215 -8.39 -4.47 -7.54
CA VAL A 215 -7.54 -3.28 -7.60
C VAL A 215 -8.39 -2.02 -7.87
N ALA A 216 -9.32 -2.09 -8.84
CA ALA A 216 -10.24 -0.99 -9.12
C ALA A 216 -11.16 -0.67 -7.92
N SER A 217 -11.60 -1.69 -7.18
CA SER A 217 -12.39 -1.48 -5.96
C SER A 217 -11.57 -0.82 -4.84
N LEU A 218 -10.29 -1.16 -4.72
CA LEU A 218 -9.38 -0.47 -3.80
C LEU A 218 -9.17 0.98 -4.23
N ALA A 219 -8.98 1.24 -5.52
CA ALA A 219 -8.87 2.60 -6.07
C ALA A 219 -10.10 3.45 -5.69
N GLU A 220 -11.30 2.92 -5.84
CA GLU A 220 -12.54 3.60 -5.45
C GLU A 220 -12.62 3.89 -3.94
N GLU A 221 -12.23 2.93 -3.08
CA GLU A 221 -12.17 3.17 -1.64
C GLU A 221 -11.15 4.27 -1.27
N ARG A 222 -10.05 4.35 -2.00
CA ARG A 222 -9.05 5.42 -1.84
C ARG A 222 -9.61 6.78 -2.25
N ARG A 223 -10.35 6.86 -3.37
CA ARG A 223 -11.04 8.10 -3.79
C ARG A 223 -12.01 8.58 -2.71
N ARG A 224 -12.81 7.66 -2.14
CA ARG A 224 -13.73 7.95 -1.04
C ARG A 224 -13.02 8.43 0.23
N LEU A 225 -11.86 7.85 0.54
CA LEU A 225 -11.03 8.31 1.65
C LEU A 225 -10.55 9.75 1.44
N ILE A 226 -10.05 10.08 0.25
CA ILE A 226 -9.63 11.44 -0.10
C ILE A 226 -10.78 12.43 0.06
N TYR A 227 -11.97 12.14 -0.48
CA TYR A 227 -13.11 13.04 -0.33
C TYR A 227 -13.53 13.22 1.14
N ARG A 228 -13.45 12.18 1.98
CA ARG A 228 -13.69 12.31 3.43
C ARG A 228 -12.65 13.19 4.10
N LEU A 229 -11.37 13.04 3.76
CA LEU A 229 -10.29 13.87 4.30
C LEU A 229 -10.51 15.34 3.97
N VAL A 230 -10.84 15.64 2.72
CA VAL A 230 -11.09 17.01 2.24
C VAL A 230 -12.34 17.63 2.86
N ARG A 231 -13.38 16.82 3.11
CA ARG A 231 -14.56 17.30 3.83
C ARG A 231 -14.25 17.65 5.28
N ARG A 232 -13.35 16.90 5.91
CA ARG A 232 -12.88 17.17 7.28
C ARG A 232 -11.96 18.40 7.33
N ASP A 233 -11.10 18.53 6.34
CA ASP A 233 -10.14 19.62 6.20
C ASP A 233 -10.15 20.20 4.77
N PRO A 234 -10.96 21.24 4.52
CA PRO A 234 -11.07 21.86 3.20
C PRO A 234 -9.77 22.50 2.68
N THR A 235 -8.78 22.77 3.54
CA THR A 235 -7.50 23.35 3.10
C THR A 235 -6.74 22.40 2.17
N GLN A 236 -6.99 21.10 2.31
CA GLN A 236 -6.38 20.04 1.52
C GLN A 236 -6.89 19.95 0.06
N ARG A 237 -7.93 20.71 -0.32
CA ARG A 237 -8.54 20.68 -1.67
C ARG A 237 -7.53 20.88 -2.79
N VAL A 238 -6.48 21.67 -2.56
CA VAL A 238 -5.46 21.99 -3.55
C VAL A 238 -4.66 20.75 -4.02
N PHE A 239 -4.62 19.69 -3.21
CA PHE A 239 -3.87 18.46 -3.51
C PHE A 239 -4.69 17.35 -4.16
N VAL A 240 -6.02 17.49 -4.17
CA VAL A 240 -6.95 16.42 -4.55
C VAL A 240 -6.68 15.90 -5.96
N ASN A 241 -6.47 16.80 -6.92
CA ASN A 241 -6.21 16.40 -8.31
C ASN A 241 -4.94 15.55 -8.43
N GLY A 242 -3.89 15.90 -7.67
CA GLY A 242 -2.66 15.13 -7.64
C GLY A 242 -2.85 13.74 -7.03
N TRP A 243 -3.63 13.64 -5.96
CA TRP A 243 -3.93 12.35 -5.33
C TRP A 243 -4.81 11.44 -6.20
N LEU A 244 -5.84 12.01 -6.85
CA LEU A 244 -6.69 11.26 -7.78
C LEU A 244 -5.92 10.76 -9.00
N ALA A 245 -5.06 11.61 -9.59
CA ALA A 245 -4.21 11.20 -10.71
C ALA A 245 -3.25 10.05 -10.36
N ARG A 246 -2.77 9.98 -9.11
CA ARG A 246 -1.97 8.84 -8.62
C ARG A 246 -2.79 7.56 -8.55
N ILE A 247 -4.03 7.65 -8.07
CA ILE A 247 -4.95 6.51 -8.03
C ILE A 247 -5.25 6.01 -9.44
N ASP A 248 -5.61 6.92 -10.36
CA ASP A 248 -6.04 6.56 -11.71
C ASP A 248 -4.90 5.88 -12.50
N ARG A 249 -3.65 6.29 -12.30
CA ARG A 249 -2.48 5.62 -12.92
C ARG A 249 -2.31 4.17 -12.47
N LEU A 250 -2.77 3.84 -11.27
CA LEU A 250 -2.64 2.52 -10.64
C LEU A 250 -3.93 1.69 -10.74
N ASP A 251 -5.00 2.27 -11.27
CA ASP A 251 -6.29 1.61 -11.47
C ASP A 251 -6.34 1.03 -12.89
N PRO A 252 -6.32 -0.32 -13.03
CA PRO A 252 -6.29 -0.95 -14.36
C PRO A 252 -7.56 -0.69 -15.19
N LEU A 253 -8.65 -0.22 -14.58
CA LEU A 253 -9.93 0.01 -15.25
C LEU A 253 -10.21 1.49 -15.54
N ALA A 254 -9.45 2.44 -14.99
CA ALA A 254 -9.72 3.87 -15.11
C ALA A 254 -9.77 4.40 -16.56
N HIS A 255 -9.00 3.81 -17.48
CA HIS A 255 -8.96 4.25 -18.88
C HIS A 255 -9.99 3.55 -19.79
N ARG A 256 -10.59 2.45 -19.35
CA ARG A 256 -11.52 1.65 -20.17
C ARG A 256 -12.92 2.28 -20.21
N ASP A 257 -13.37 2.83 -19.07
CA ASP A 257 -14.68 3.48 -18.95
C ASP A 257 -14.76 4.79 -19.78
N GLY A 258 -13.62 5.48 -19.95
CA GLY A 258 -13.53 6.70 -20.77
C GLY A 258 -13.55 6.47 -22.28
N GLN A 259 -13.24 5.26 -22.75
CA GLN A 259 -13.30 4.90 -24.18
C GLN A 259 -14.67 4.34 -24.56
N ALA A 260 -15.33 3.60 -23.67
CA ALA A 260 -16.69 3.08 -23.89
C ALA A 260 -17.72 4.21 -24.05
N SER A 261 -17.58 5.32 -23.31
CA SER A 261 -18.49 6.48 -23.41
C SER A 261 -18.19 7.42 -24.61
N ARG A 262 -17.08 7.23 -25.32
CA ARG A 262 -16.73 8.04 -26.51
C ARG A 262 -17.09 7.38 -27.83
N ASN A 263 -17.40 6.08 -27.79
CA ASN A 263 -17.74 5.26 -28.96
C ASN A 263 -19.20 4.78 -28.94
N ALA A 264 -20.02 5.33 -28.03
CA ALA A 264 -21.47 5.11 -27.94
C ALA A 264 -22.18 6.44 -28.23
#